data_AF-A0A660RN08-F1
#
_entry.id   AF-A0A660RN08-F1
#
_cell.length_a   1.000
_cell.length_b   1.000
_cell.length_c   1.000
_cell.angle_alpha   90.00
_cell.angle_beta   90.00
_cell.angle_gamma   90.00
#
_symmetry.space_group_name_H-M   'P 1'
#
loop_
_entity.id
_entity.type
_entity.pdbx_description
1 polymer ?
#
loop_
_entity_poly.entity_id
_entity_poly.type
_entity_poly.pdbx_seq_one_letter_code
_entity_poly.pdbx_strand_id
1 'polypeptide(L)'
;MNKFDRLLYILNKLDRREKVKVKDLAEELGVSERTVYRYINSLIDAGFPIYYDREKGTYAFEKGFSLSKALLKTEETLILALSRNFLEPAVGSKATTILKQIEQKIALASKNFTPFEEIFGIQGFYSSPHLFDLLKDLSTAIKEHQIVEIEYEYEPGEAPEYREIEPYFVFYT
;
A
#
# COMPACT_ATOMS: atom_id res chain seq x y z
N MET A 1 -23.86 15.37 14.70
CA MET A 1 -22.89 14.61 13.88
C MET A 1 -23.57 14.14 12.61
N ASN A 2 -23.02 14.43 11.43
CA ASN A 2 -23.63 14.00 10.15
C ASN A 2 -23.37 12.49 9.91
N LYS A 3 -23.91 11.90 8.83
CA LYS A 3 -23.70 10.46 8.55
C LYS A 3 -22.21 10.12 8.33
N PHE A 4 -21.48 10.97 7.62
CA PHE A 4 -20.08 10.75 7.29
C PHE A 4 -19.21 10.75 8.55
N ASP A 5 -19.39 11.75 9.42
CA ASP A 5 -18.70 11.85 10.71
C ASP A 5 -18.95 10.60 11.58
N ARG A 6 -20.18 10.06 11.56
CA ARG A 6 -20.53 8.82 12.29
C ARG A 6 -19.82 7.59 11.75
N LEU A 7 -19.70 7.45 10.43
CA LEU A 7 -18.94 6.37 9.82
C LEU A 7 -17.45 6.47 10.18
N LEU A 8 -16.89 7.68 10.11
CA LEU A 8 -15.50 7.94 10.47
C LEU A 8 -15.23 7.67 11.95
N TYR A 9 -16.18 7.99 12.83
CA TYR A 9 -16.11 7.67 14.26
C TYR A 9 -16.04 6.16 14.50
N ILE A 10 -16.93 5.38 13.87
CA ILE A 10 -16.95 3.91 13.97
C ILE A 10 -15.63 3.32 13.50
N LEU A 11 -15.13 3.78 12.35
CA LEU A 11 -13.85 3.35 11.79
C LEU A 11 -12.68 3.60 12.76
N ASN A 12 -12.60 4.79 13.35
CA ASN A 12 -11.55 5.11 14.33
C ASN A 12 -11.63 4.23 15.59
N LYS A 13 -12.83 3.95 16.10
CA LYS A 13 -13.01 3.04 17.24
C LYS A 13 -12.52 1.63 16.93
N LEU A 14 -12.86 1.11 15.75
CA LEU A 14 -12.40 -0.20 15.28
C LEU A 14 -10.87 -0.24 15.16
N ASP A 15 -10.25 0.81 14.61
CA ASP A 15 -8.79 0.89 14.42
C ASP A 15 -8.02 0.90 15.75
N ARG A 16 -8.57 1.58 16.76
CA ARG A 16 -8.01 1.63 18.12
C ARG A 16 -8.20 0.33 18.92
N ARG A 17 -8.84 -0.68 18.31
CA ARG A 17 -9.21 -1.96 18.96
C ARG A 17 -10.05 -1.76 20.21
N GLU A 18 -10.86 -0.70 20.24
CA GLU A 18 -11.81 -0.45 21.31
C GLU A 18 -12.96 -1.47 21.22
N LYS A 19 -13.67 -1.72 22.33
CA LYS A 19 -14.85 -2.60 22.33
C LYS A 19 -15.98 -1.91 21.58
N VAL A 20 -16.32 -2.42 20.38
CA VAL A 20 -17.40 -1.85 19.56
C VAL A 20 -18.68 -2.66 19.71
N LYS A 21 -19.45 -2.39 20.78
CA LYS A 21 -20.80 -2.92 20.96
C LYS A 21 -21.81 -2.02 20.24
N VAL A 22 -22.83 -2.63 19.63
CA VAL A 22 -23.86 -1.91 18.89
C VAL A 22 -24.67 -0.99 19.80
N LYS A 23 -25.02 -1.46 20.99
CA LYS A 23 -25.78 -0.69 21.98
C LYS A 23 -25.01 0.57 22.41
N ASP A 24 -23.74 0.40 22.78
CA ASP A 24 -22.88 1.51 23.21
C ASP A 24 -22.69 2.53 22.08
N LEU A 25 -22.46 2.06 20.84
CA LEU A 25 -22.40 2.93 19.67
C LEU A 25 -23.71 3.68 19.41
N ALA A 26 -24.86 3.04 19.64
CA ALA A 26 -26.17 3.67 19.43
C ALA A 26 -26.36 4.85 20.39
N GLU A 27 -25.99 4.66 21.66
CA GLU A 27 -26.01 5.70 22.70
C GLU A 27 -25.02 6.82 22.38
N GLU A 28 -23.76 6.50 22.06
CA GLU A 28 -22.70 7.49 21.75
C GLU A 28 -23.03 8.35 20.51
N LEU A 29 -23.61 7.73 19.47
CA LEU A 29 -23.92 8.41 18.21
C LEU A 29 -25.29 9.09 18.20
N GLY A 30 -26.10 8.85 19.24
CA GLY A 30 -27.49 9.33 19.36
C GLY A 30 -28.38 8.79 18.24
N VAL A 31 -28.27 7.50 17.93
CA VAL A 31 -29.06 6.83 16.87
C VAL A 31 -29.60 5.49 17.34
N SER A 32 -30.49 4.86 16.57
CA SER A 32 -30.97 3.50 16.89
C SER A 32 -29.93 2.43 16.58
N GLU A 33 -29.98 1.29 17.29
CA GLU A 33 -29.15 0.12 16.98
C GLU A 33 -29.30 -0.34 15.51
N ARG A 34 -30.53 -0.31 14.96
CA ARG A 34 -30.79 -0.59 13.54
C ARG A 34 -29.96 0.32 12.61
N THR A 35 -29.76 1.57 13.00
CA THR A 35 -28.94 2.52 12.24
C THR A 35 -27.46 2.19 12.35
N VAL A 36 -26.99 1.78 13.52
CA VAL A 36 -25.60 1.30 13.73
C VAL A 36 -25.33 0.06 12.88
N TYR A 37 -26.20 -0.96 12.92
CA TYR A 37 -26.08 -2.14 12.06
C TYR A 37 -25.98 -1.75 10.58
N ARG A 38 -26.84 -0.82 10.12
CA ARG A 38 -26.78 -0.33 8.74
C ARG A 38 -25.46 0.39 8.43
N TYR A 39 -24.90 1.16 9.37
CA TYR A 39 -23.59 1.79 9.18
C TYR A 39 -22.46 0.78 9.09
N ILE A 40 -22.44 -0.23 9.97
CA ILE A 40 -21.45 -1.30 9.92
C ILE A 40 -21.56 -2.05 8.60
N ASN A 41 -22.77 -2.41 8.15
CA ASN A 41 -22.96 -3.04 6.85
C ASN A 41 -22.48 -2.13 5.71
N SER A 42 -22.77 -0.83 5.74
CA SER A 42 -22.25 0.09 4.72
C SER A 42 -20.71 0.15 4.69
N LEU A 43 -20.04 -0.02 5.83
CA LEU A 43 -18.57 -0.11 5.88
C LEU A 43 -18.08 -1.44 5.31
N ILE A 44 -18.74 -2.56 5.64
CA ILE A 44 -18.42 -3.88 5.06
C ILE A 44 -18.61 -3.85 3.53
N ASP A 45 -19.74 -3.31 3.06
CA ASP A 45 -20.04 -3.15 1.63
C ASP A 45 -19.02 -2.24 0.91
N ALA A 46 -18.42 -1.29 1.65
CA ALA A 46 -17.33 -0.44 1.16
C ALA A 46 -15.95 -1.12 1.20
N GLY A 47 -15.86 -2.39 1.61
CA GLY A 47 -14.64 -3.19 1.60
C GLY A 47 -13.81 -3.15 2.88
N PHE A 48 -14.31 -2.57 3.97
CA PHE A 48 -13.61 -2.64 5.26
C PHE A 48 -13.75 -4.05 5.86
N PRO A 49 -12.65 -4.74 6.24
CA PRO A 49 -12.69 -6.11 6.76
C PRO A 49 -13.11 -6.12 8.24
N ILE A 50 -14.42 -5.92 8.47
CA ILE A 50 -15.05 -5.88 9.78
C ILE A 50 -15.78 -7.20 10.02
N TYR A 51 -15.53 -7.83 11.16
CA TYR A 51 -16.24 -9.04 11.59
C TYR A 51 -16.89 -8.85 12.97
N TYR A 52 -17.84 -9.73 13.29
CA TYR A 52 -18.46 -9.79 14.61
C TYR A 52 -17.78 -10.87 15.46
N ASP A 53 -17.10 -10.45 16.53
CA ASP A 53 -16.53 -11.32 17.55
C ASP A 53 -17.66 -11.82 18.45
N ARG A 54 -18.08 -13.07 18.24
CA ARG A 54 -19.18 -13.71 18.99
C ARG A 54 -18.86 -13.89 20.47
N GLU A 55 -17.59 -14.15 20.81
CA GLU A 55 -17.18 -14.37 22.20
C GLU A 55 -17.24 -13.07 23.01
N LYS A 56 -16.87 -11.95 22.39
CA LYS A 56 -16.87 -10.63 23.04
C LYS A 56 -18.16 -9.85 22.84
N GLY A 57 -19.00 -10.26 21.87
CA GLY A 57 -20.21 -9.55 21.48
C GLY A 57 -19.92 -8.16 20.89
N THR A 58 -18.84 -8.03 20.12
CA THR A 58 -18.34 -6.75 19.59
C THR A 58 -17.94 -6.87 18.13
N TYR A 59 -18.00 -5.77 17.39
CA TYR A 59 -17.36 -5.67 16.08
C TYR A 59 -15.87 -5.34 16.21
N ALA A 60 -15.07 -5.86 15.29
CA ALA A 60 -13.64 -5.61 15.22
C ALA A 60 -13.16 -5.67 13.77
N PHE A 61 -12.01 -5.04 13.48
CA PHE A 61 -11.29 -5.33 12.25
C PHE A 61 -10.61 -6.69 12.31
N GLU A 62 -10.53 -7.36 11.16
CA GLU A 62 -9.72 -8.57 10.99
C GLU A 62 -8.27 -8.35 11.45
N LYS A 63 -7.65 -9.43 11.94
CA LYS A 63 -6.32 -9.36 12.56
C LYS A 63 -5.31 -8.79 11.56
N GLY A 64 -4.67 -7.68 11.94
CA GLY A 64 -3.60 -7.05 11.16
C GLY A 64 -4.06 -5.87 10.30
N PHE A 65 -5.37 -5.68 10.11
CA PHE A 65 -5.90 -4.49 9.45
C PHE A 65 -5.78 -3.26 10.34
N SER A 66 -5.44 -2.12 9.73
CA SER A 66 -5.44 -0.82 10.39
C SER A 66 -5.67 0.28 9.35
N LEU A 67 -6.41 1.32 9.72
CA LEU A 67 -6.64 2.50 8.89
C LEU A 67 -5.38 3.36 8.72
N SER A 68 -4.49 3.31 9.72
CA SER A 68 -3.21 4.02 9.75
C SER A 68 -2.05 3.21 9.19
N LYS A 69 -2.35 2.14 8.44
CA LYS A 69 -1.39 1.41 7.60
C LYS A 69 -1.95 1.39 6.19
N ALA A 70 -1.42 2.21 5.30
CA ALA A 70 -1.49 1.93 3.87
C ALA A 70 -0.84 0.56 3.67
N LEU A 71 -1.67 -0.47 3.51
CA LEU A 71 -1.23 -1.83 3.22
C LEU A 71 -0.88 -1.92 1.73
N LEU A 72 0.02 -1.05 1.26
CA LEU A 72 0.57 -1.28 -0.07
C LEU A 72 1.54 -2.45 0.02
N LYS A 73 1.27 -3.47 -0.79
CA LYS A 73 2.24 -4.53 -1.05
C LYS A 73 3.43 -3.95 -1.80
N THR A 74 4.56 -4.64 -1.76
CA THR A 74 5.79 -4.22 -2.46
C THR A 74 5.53 -4.00 -3.95
N GLU A 75 4.70 -4.83 -4.57
CA GLU A 75 4.33 -4.74 -5.98
C GLU A 75 3.48 -3.49 -6.28
N GLU A 76 2.51 -3.17 -5.41
CA GLU A 76 1.65 -1.98 -5.57
C GLU A 76 2.44 -0.69 -5.38
N THR A 77 3.41 -0.74 -4.47
CA THR A 77 4.41 0.31 -4.20
C THR A 77 5.25 0.52 -5.47
N LEU A 78 5.81 -0.55 -6.04
CA LEU A 78 6.60 -0.50 -7.27
C LEU A 78 5.81 0.05 -8.47
N ILE A 79 4.56 -0.40 -8.66
CA ILE A 79 3.69 0.08 -9.75
C ILE A 79 3.41 1.58 -9.61
N LEU A 80 3.14 2.07 -8.40
CA LEU A 80 2.90 3.49 -8.16
C LEU A 80 4.14 4.34 -8.50
N ALA A 81 5.32 3.87 -8.10
CA ALA A 81 6.61 4.50 -8.41
C ALA A 81 6.83 4.62 -9.92
N LEU A 82 6.65 3.50 -10.63
CA LEU A 82 6.77 3.43 -12.08
C LEU A 82 5.78 4.37 -12.77
N SER A 83 4.53 4.39 -12.31
CA SER A 83 3.45 5.19 -12.89
C SER A 83 3.80 6.68 -13.03
N ARG A 84 4.65 7.22 -12.15
CA ARG A 84 5.10 8.62 -12.22
C ARG A 84 5.91 8.91 -13.48
N ASN A 85 6.88 8.04 -13.77
CA ASN A 85 7.76 8.16 -14.94
C ASN A 85 7.01 7.86 -16.25
N PHE A 86 6.00 6.97 -16.21
CA PHE A 86 5.20 6.63 -17.39
C PHE A 86 4.07 7.63 -17.70
N LEU A 87 3.44 8.24 -16.68
CA LEU A 87 2.26 9.08 -16.88
C LEU A 87 2.60 10.56 -17.15
N GLU A 88 3.78 11.04 -16.74
CA GLU A 88 4.19 12.42 -17.03
C GLU A 88 4.25 12.71 -18.54
N PRO A 89 4.91 11.88 -19.38
CA PRO A 89 4.97 12.13 -20.83
C PRO A 89 3.63 11.90 -21.54
N ALA A 90 2.79 11.01 -21.01
CA ALA A 90 1.54 10.59 -21.65
C ALA A 90 0.33 11.47 -21.30
N VAL A 91 0.28 12.04 -20.08
CA VAL A 91 -0.90 12.72 -19.52
C VAL A 91 -0.56 14.14 -19.01
N GLY A 92 0.72 14.53 -19.03
CA GLY A 92 1.19 15.85 -18.62
C GLY A 92 1.22 16.05 -17.09
N SER A 93 1.57 17.27 -16.66
CA SER A 93 1.85 17.62 -15.26
C SER A 93 0.68 17.45 -14.28
N LYS A 94 -0.55 17.23 -14.77
CA LYS A 94 -1.71 16.95 -13.93
C LYS A 94 -1.64 15.54 -13.32
N ALA A 95 -1.13 14.56 -14.06
CA ALA A 95 -0.98 13.19 -13.55
C ALA A 95 0.09 13.11 -12.46
N THR A 96 1.23 13.79 -12.65
CA THR A 96 2.29 13.85 -11.63
C THR A 96 1.82 14.54 -10.35
N THR A 97 1.01 15.60 -10.46
CA THR A 97 0.41 16.27 -9.31
C THR A 97 -0.53 15.34 -8.54
N ILE A 98 -1.38 14.57 -9.24
CA ILE A 98 -2.30 13.62 -8.62
C ILE A 98 -1.54 12.48 -7.94
N LEU A 99 -0.51 11.92 -8.59
CA LEU A 99 0.33 10.87 -8.02
C LEU A 99 1.04 11.35 -6.75
N LYS A 100 1.62 12.56 -6.75
CA LYS A 100 2.23 13.16 -5.56
C LYS A 100 1.24 13.30 -4.40
N GLN A 101 -0.02 13.65 -4.69
CA GLN A 101 -1.06 13.70 -3.65
C GLN A 101 -1.43 12.32 -3.11
N ILE A 102 -1.40 11.29 -3.96
CA ILE A 102 -1.61 9.90 -3.56
C ILE A 102 -0.46 9.44 -2.65
N GLU A 103 0.79 9.68 -3.06
CA GLU A 103 2.00 9.40 -2.27
C GLU A 103 1.95 10.06 -0.89
N GLN A 104 1.57 11.34 -0.81
CA GLN A 104 1.43 12.05 0.47
C GLN A 104 0.38 11.42 1.38
N LYS A 105 -0.77 11.00 0.82
CA LYS A 105 -1.81 10.31 1.58
C LYS A 105 -1.33 8.95 2.09
N ILE A 106 -0.54 8.23 1.28
CA ILE A 106 0.09 6.96 1.65
C ILE A 106 1.12 7.16 2.76
N ALA A 107 1.99 8.17 2.64
CA ALA A 107 3.01 8.50 3.63
C ALA A 107 2.38 8.86 4.99
N LEU A 108 1.29 9.63 4.98
CA LEU A 108 0.51 9.94 6.19
C LEU A 108 -0.15 8.69 6.79
N ALA A 109 -0.52 7.73 5.94
CA ALA A 109 -1.12 6.47 6.33
C ALA A 109 -0.09 5.35 6.57
N SER A 110 1.22 5.57 6.46
CA SER A 110 2.22 4.52 6.69
C SER A 110 3.47 5.09 7.35
N LYS A 111 3.70 4.70 8.62
CA LYS A 111 4.89 5.12 9.38
C LYS A 111 6.23 4.66 8.77
N ASN A 112 6.20 3.68 7.86
CA ASN A 112 7.39 3.09 7.23
C ASN A 112 7.41 3.36 5.71
N PHE A 113 6.75 4.43 5.26
CA PHE A 113 6.82 4.79 3.84
C PHE A 113 8.20 5.36 3.53
N THR A 114 9.02 4.58 2.83
CA THR A 114 10.25 5.06 2.20
C THR A 114 9.86 5.76 0.89
N PRO A 115 10.27 7.02 0.68
CA PRO A 115 10.05 7.70 -0.59
C PRO A 115 10.67 6.91 -1.75
N PHE A 116 9.91 6.78 -2.84
CA PHE A 116 10.30 6.00 -4.01
C PHE A 116 11.62 6.44 -4.66
N GLU A 117 11.91 7.73 -4.58
CA GLU A 117 13.14 8.37 -5.09
C GLU A 117 14.41 7.84 -4.38
N GLU A 118 14.28 7.24 -3.20
CA GLU A 118 15.39 6.64 -2.45
C GLU A 118 15.68 5.19 -2.89
N ILE A 119 14.77 4.51 -3.61
CA ILE A 119 14.92 3.08 -3.95
C ILE A 119 15.11 2.87 -5.45
N PHE A 120 14.45 3.66 -6.30
CA PHE A 120 14.49 3.51 -7.76
C PHE A 120 14.65 4.85 -8.47
N GLY A 121 15.78 5.04 -9.17
CA GLY A 121 15.97 6.13 -10.12
C GLY A 121 15.82 5.60 -11.55
N ILE A 122 14.81 6.04 -12.30
CA ILE A 122 14.53 5.54 -13.66
C ILE A 122 14.61 6.70 -14.67
N GLN A 123 15.62 6.65 -15.54
CA GLN A 123 15.74 7.38 -16.80
C GLN A 123 15.80 6.34 -17.94
N GLY A 124 15.24 6.62 -19.12
CA GLY A 124 15.34 5.73 -20.28
C GLY A 124 14.29 4.60 -20.41
N PHE A 125 14.23 3.95 -21.57
CA PHE A 125 13.27 2.90 -21.95
C PHE A 125 13.94 1.69 -22.65
N TYR A 126 13.76 0.50 -22.09
CA TYR A 126 13.78 -0.80 -22.80
C TYR A 126 12.65 -1.68 -22.25
N SER A 127 11.70 -2.00 -23.12
CA SER A 127 10.64 -2.99 -22.83
C SER A 127 11.23 -4.40 -22.85
N SER A 128 11.83 -4.83 -21.73
CA SER A 128 12.14 -6.25 -21.52
C SER A 128 10.95 -6.93 -20.83
N PRO A 129 10.44 -8.08 -21.33
CA PRO A 129 9.39 -8.85 -20.67
C PRO A 129 9.72 -9.24 -19.23
N HIS A 130 11.01 -9.29 -18.89
CA HIS A 130 11.52 -9.72 -17.59
C HIS A 130 11.87 -8.56 -16.66
N LEU A 131 11.70 -7.30 -17.10
CA LEU A 131 12.08 -6.13 -16.29
C LEU A 131 11.33 -6.10 -14.96
N PHE A 132 10.04 -6.45 -14.95
CA PHE A 132 9.24 -6.46 -13.73
C PHE A 132 9.70 -7.52 -12.73
N ASP A 133 10.01 -8.73 -13.21
CA ASP A 133 10.49 -9.82 -12.36
C ASP A 133 11.87 -9.48 -11.78
N LEU A 134 12.78 -8.96 -12.60
CA LEU A 134 14.09 -8.51 -12.17
C LEU A 134 14.01 -7.40 -11.10
N LEU A 135 13.19 -6.37 -11.34
CA LEU A 135 13.01 -5.27 -10.38
C LEU A 135 12.38 -5.76 -9.07
N LYS A 136 11.46 -6.72 -9.13
CA LYS A 136 10.84 -7.32 -7.95
C LYS A 136 11.86 -8.11 -7.12
N ASP A 137 12.65 -8.94 -7.77
CA ASP A 137 13.66 -9.78 -7.11
C ASP A 137 14.75 -8.92 -6.47
N LEU A 138 15.24 -7.90 -7.19
CA LEU A 138 16.20 -6.93 -6.65
C LEU A 138 15.64 -6.10 -5.49
N SER A 139 14.38 -5.64 -5.60
CA SER A 139 13.70 -4.91 -4.51
C SER A 139 13.63 -5.74 -3.22
N THR A 140 13.29 -7.02 -3.37
CA THR A 140 13.21 -7.96 -2.26
C THR A 140 14.59 -8.19 -1.64
N ALA A 141 15.60 -8.42 -2.48
CA ALA A 141 16.97 -8.62 -2.03
C ALA A 141 17.56 -7.41 -1.29
N ILE A 142 17.31 -6.18 -1.77
CA ILE A 142 17.73 -4.94 -1.08
C ILE A 142 17.08 -4.84 0.31
N LYS A 143 15.76 -5.07 0.36
CA LYS A 143 14.99 -4.98 1.61
C LYS A 143 15.40 -6.04 2.64
N GLU A 144 15.74 -7.24 2.18
CA GLU A 144 16.09 -8.37 3.03
C GLU A 144 17.61 -8.54 3.23
N HIS A 145 18.42 -7.64 2.68
CA HIS A 145 19.88 -7.71 2.68
C HIS A 145 20.43 -9.06 2.18
N GLN A 146 19.89 -9.53 1.05
CA GLN A 146 20.27 -10.79 0.43
C GLN A 146 21.28 -10.56 -0.71
N ILE A 147 22.26 -11.46 -0.80
CA ILE A 147 23.15 -11.59 -1.96
C ILE A 147 22.35 -12.23 -3.09
N VAL A 148 22.50 -11.70 -4.31
CA VAL A 148 21.88 -12.26 -5.52
C VAL A 148 22.96 -12.66 -6.52
N GLU A 149 22.70 -13.75 -7.24
CA GLU A 149 23.52 -14.18 -8.37
C GLU A 149 22.93 -13.57 -9.65
N ILE A 150 23.78 -12.94 -10.46
CA ILE A 150 23.42 -12.37 -11.75
C ILE A 150 24.19 -13.07 -12.87
N GLU A 151 23.50 -13.30 -13.98
CA GLU A 151 24.12 -13.61 -15.26
C GLU A 151 24.50 -12.29 -15.94
N TYR A 152 25.79 -12.02 -16.08
CA TYR A 152 26.33 -10.75 -16.56
C TYR A 152 27.05 -10.93 -17.91
N GLU A 153 26.55 -10.25 -18.93
CA GLU A 153 27.18 -10.15 -20.24
C GLU A 153 27.98 -8.84 -20.32
N TYR A 154 29.31 -8.94 -20.43
CA TYR A 154 30.21 -7.78 -20.50
C TYR A 154 30.24 -7.18 -21.92
N GLU A 155 30.43 -8.01 -22.93
CA GLU A 155 30.37 -7.63 -24.35
C GLU A 155 29.41 -8.54 -25.13
N PRO A 156 28.62 -7.98 -26.09
CA PRO A 156 27.72 -8.76 -26.92
C PRO A 156 28.43 -9.91 -27.64
N GLY A 157 28.09 -11.15 -27.29
CA GLY A 157 28.64 -12.36 -27.90
C GLY A 157 29.78 -13.05 -27.14
N GLU A 158 30.17 -12.55 -25.96
CA GLU A 158 30.95 -13.32 -25.01
C GLU A 158 30.05 -14.26 -24.19
N ALA A 159 30.63 -15.34 -23.63
CA ALA A 159 29.88 -16.20 -22.72
C ALA A 159 29.54 -15.42 -21.45
N PRO A 160 28.29 -15.46 -20.97
CA PRO A 160 27.91 -14.74 -19.78
C PRO A 160 28.63 -15.29 -18.54
N GLU A 161 28.96 -14.40 -17.61
CA GLU A 161 29.57 -14.74 -16.34
C GLU A 161 28.56 -14.69 -15.21
N TYR A 162 28.60 -15.65 -14.29
CA TYR A 162 27.83 -15.60 -13.05
C TYR A 162 28.56 -14.79 -12.00
N ARG A 163 27.89 -13.80 -11.40
CA ARG A 163 28.46 -12.93 -10.37
C ARG A 163 27.53 -12.83 -9.18
N GLU A 164 28.09 -12.94 -7.98
CA GLU A 164 27.37 -12.62 -6.74
C GLU A 164 27.49 -11.12 -6.46
N ILE A 165 26.35 -10.47 -6.20
CA ILE A 165 26.31 -9.06 -5.84
C ILE A 165 25.48 -8.84 -4.57
N GLU A 166 25.87 -7.85 -3.80
CA GLU A 166 25.04 -7.27 -2.74
C GLU A 166 24.33 -6.05 -3.33
N PRO A 167 23.02 -6.12 -3.63
CA PRO A 167 22.31 -5.00 -4.23
C PRO A 167 22.05 -3.92 -3.18
N TYR A 168 22.47 -2.69 -3.48
CA TYR A 168 22.26 -1.52 -2.62
C TYR A 168 21.18 -0.58 -3.18
N PHE A 169 21.21 -0.32 -4.49
CA PHE A 169 20.28 0.56 -5.20
C PHE A 169 20.09 0.07 -6.64
N VAL A 170 18.92 0.32 -7.24
CA VAL A 170 18.68 0.07 -8.67
C VAL A 170 18.48 1.40 -9.38
N PHE A 171 19.31 1.63 -10.40
CA PHE A 171 19.18 2.76 -11.31
C PHE A 171 18.95 2.23 -12.73
N TYR A 172 18.02 2.85 -13.43
CA TYR A 172 17.75 2.63 -14.85
C TYR A 172 18.09 3.94 -15.57
N THR A 173 18.85 3.89 -16.66
CA THR A 173 19.32 5.08 -17.41
C THR A 173 19.03 4.96 -18.89
#